data_AF-B4SMJ1-F1
#
_entry.id   AF-B4SMJ1-F1
#
_cell.length_a   1.000
_cell.length_b   1.000
_cell.length_c   1.000
_cell.angle_alpha   90.00
_cell.angle_beta   90.00
_cell.angle_gamma   90.00
#
_symmetry.space_group_name_H-M   'P 1'
#
loop_
_entity.id
_entity.type
_entity.pdbx_description
1 polymer ?
#
loop_
_entity_poly.entity_id
_entity_poly.type
_entity_poly.pdbx_seq_one_letter_code
_entity_poly.pdbx_strand_id
1 'polypeptide(L)'
;MSAGDSPYLAAESAMMQDGALSVEQSDAILVSDKAFEKTVQAFADDAGKRPEAQDLTAHYKQAIARSLGKNESLGEFACGYSLCIGSVRTGSAEEYEAWTEKFGLDAAAPTYSFSGLSKKLDQRNYEGRFVFSTDPAARSMITSQ
;
A
#
# COMPACT_ATOMS: atom_id res chain seq x y z
N MET A 1 21.46 -25.42 -1.15
CA MET A 1 20.16 -24.71 -1.14
C MET A 1 20.26 -23.71 -2.26
N SER A 2 19.54 -23.95 -3.37
CA SER A 2 19.58 -23.07 -4.52
C SER A 2 19.01 -21.70 -4.13
N ALA A 3 19.69 -20.62 -4.52
CA ALA A 3 19.13 -19.28 -4.50
C ALA A 3 17.94 -19.27 -5.47
N GLY A 4 16.74 -19.52 -4.96
CA GLY A 4 15.55 -19.80 -5.76
C GLY A 4 14.37 -19.03 -5.22
N ASP A 5 13.90 -18.10 -6.05
CA ASP A 5 12.67 -17.30 -5.98
C ASP A 5 12.29 -16.74 -4.60
N SER A 6 12.54 -15.43 -4.44
CA SER A 6 11.89 -14.64 -3.39
C SER A 6 10.37 -14.90 -3.47
N PRO A 7 9.67 -15.14 -2.33
CA PRO A 7 8.21 -15.27 -2.34
C PRO A 7 7.50 -13.95 -2.73
N TYR A 8 8.26 -12.88 -2.89
CA TYR A 8 7.81 -11.54 -3.22
C TYR A 8 8.31 -11.11 -4.60
N LEU A 9 7.59 -10.18 -5.23
CA LEU A 9 8.09 -9.50 -6.42
C LEU A 9 9.31 -8.61 -6.10
N ALA A 10 10.00 -8.10 -7.12
CA ALA A 10 11.25 -7.38 -6.90
C ALA A 10 11.01 -6.04 -6.17
N ALA A 11 9.98 -5.29 -6.59
CA ALA A 11 9.57 -4.05 -5.93
C ALA A 11 9.05 -4.28 -4.51
N GLU A 12 8.33 -5.38 -4.30
CA GLU A 12 7.82 -5.81 -3.00
C GLU A 12 8.94 -6.22 -2.04
N SER A 13 9.91 -7.02 -2.53
CA SER A 13 11.07 -7.45 -1.75
C SER A 13 11.86 -6.27 -1.19
N ALA A 14 11.84 -5.11 -1.87
CA ALA A 14 12.53 -3.90 -1.42
C ALA A 14 11.85 -3.20 -0.22
N MET A 15 10.63 -3.60 0.14
CA MET A 15 9.89 -3.10 1.31
C MET A 15 9.77 -4.14 2.43
N MET A 16 10.29 -5.35 2.20
CA MET A 16 10.20 -6.47 3.11
C MET A 16 11.52 -6.69 3.85
N GLN A 17 11.41 -7.03 5.12
CA GLN A 17 12.52 -7.40 5.99
C GLN A 17 12.07 -8.57 6.86
N ASP A 18 12.82 -9.69 6.80
CA ASP A 18 12.52 -10.93 7.54
C ASP A 18 11.06 -11.43 7.40
N GLY A 19 10.46 -11.23 6.22
CA GLY A 19 9.09 -11.65 5.93
C GLY A 19 7.99 -10.70 6.46
N ALA A 20 8.36 -9.52 6.92
CA ALA A 20 7.47 -8.48 7.41
C ALA A 20 7.69 -7.15 6.68
N LEU A 21 6.71 -6.26 6.73
CA LEU A 21 6.85 -4.91 6.20
C LEU A 21 7.85 -4.11 7.04
N SER A 22 8.84 -3.50 6.40
CA SER A 22 9.82 -2.62 7.08
C SER A 22 9.22 -1.24 7.32
N VAL A 23 9.21 -0.78 8.58
CA VAL A 23 8.68 0.54 8.96
C VAL A 23 9.54 1.65 8.36
N GLU A 24 10.88 1.58 8.51
CA GLU A 24 11.78 2.63 7.99
C GLU A 24 11.68 2.78 6.48
N GLN A 25 11.63 1.66 5.75
CA GLN A 25 11.52 1.71 4.29
C GLN A 25 10.17 2.27 3.87
N SER A 26 9.09 1.86 4.55
CA SER A 26 7.76 2.39 4.30
C SER A 26 7.73 3.90 4.52
N ASP A 27 8.20 4.39 5.66
CA ASP A 27 8.21 5.82 5.98
C ASP A 27 9.08 6.61 4.99
N ALA A 28 10.26 6.11 4.66
CA ALA A 28 11.16 6.75 3.70
C ALA A 28 10.54 6.87 2.29
N ILE A 29 9.79 5.84 1.86
CA ILE A 29 9.09 5.84 0.58
C ILE A 29 7.90 6.79 0.62
N LEU A 30 7.04 6.68 1.63
CA LEU A 30 5.79 7.43 1.68
C LEU A 30 6.04 8.94 1.79
N VAL A 31 7.07 9.39 2.51
CA VAL A 31 7.36 10.83 2.72
C VAL A 31 7.85 11.51 1.44
N SER A 32 8.53 10.78 0.55
CA SER A 32 9.20 11.34 -0.63
C SER A 32 8.37 11.11 -1.89
N ASP A 33 7.97 12.19 -2.58
CA ASP A 33 7.18 12.12 -3.83
C ASP A 33 7.84 11.23 -4.87
N LYS A 34 9.13 11.48 -5.12
CA LYS A 34 9.91 10.73 -6.10
C LYS A 34 10.05 9.25 -5.71
N ALA A 35 10.21 8.95 -4.43
CA ALA A 35 10.34 7.56 -3.99
C ALA A 35 9.00 6.84 -4.11
N PHE A 36 7.92 7.48 -3.66
CA PHE A 36 6.56 6.96 -3.74
C PHE A 36 6.15 6.65 -5.18
N GLU A 37 6.19 7.64 -6.09
CA GLU A 37 5.79 7.46 -7.50
C GLU A 37 6.61 6.35 -8.17
N LYS A 38 7.93 6.34 -7.93
CA LYS A 38 8.82 5.31 -8.46
C LYS A 38 8.46 3.92 -7.93
N THR A 39 8.15 3.79 -6.64
CA THR A 39 7.80 2.51 -6.04
C THR A 39 6.45 2.01 -6.54
N VAL A 40 5.42 2.86 -6.61
CA VAL A 40 4.12 2.46 -7.15
C VAL A 40 4.24 2.02 -8.62
N GLN A 41 5.03 2.73 -9.42
CA GLN A 41 5.30 2.32 -10.80
C GLN A 41 6.06 0.98 -10.86
N ALA A 42 7.04 0.76 -10.00
CA ALA A 42 7.76 -0.52 -9.95
C ALA A 42 6.83 -1.68 -9.56
N PHE A 43 5.91 -1.48 -8.62
CA PHE A 43 4.86 -2.45 -8.30
C PHE A 43 3.96 -2.73 -9.52
N ALA A 44 3.52 -1.68 -10.22
CA ALA A 44 2.68 -1.82 -11.41
C ALA A 44 3.39 -2.56 -12.55
N ASP A 45 4.68 -2.28 -12.78
CA ASP A 45 5.51 -2.92 -13.81
C ASP A 45 5.75 -4.41 -13.52
N ASP A 46 6.03 -4.74 -12.25
CA ASP A 46 6.20 -6.12 -11.79
C ASP A 46 4.87 -6.89 -11.90
N ALA A 47 3.77 -6.30 -11.45
CA ALA A 47 2.43 -6.88 -11.52
C ALA A 47 1.91 -7.04 -12.96
N GLY A 48 2.30 -6.16 -13.87
CA GLY A 48 1.88 -6.17 -15.28
C GLY A 48 2.15 -7.49 -16.02
N LYS A 49 3.03 -8.34 -15.47
CA LYS A 49 3.40 -9.64 -16.04
C LYS A 49 2.94 -10.84 -15.19
N ARG A 50 2.07 -10.61 -14.20
CA ARG A 50 1.68 -11.57 -13.16
C ARG A 50 0.17 -11.51 -12.90
N PRO A 51 -0.63 -12.46 -13.42
CA PRO A 51 -2.08 -12.47 -13.25
C PRO A 51 -2.53 -12.38 -11.78
N GLU A 52 -1.83 -13.07 -10.88
CA GLU A 52 -2.17 -13.10 -9.45
C GLU A 52 -2.06 -11.71 -8.81
N ALA A 53 -1.03 -10.94 -9.16
CA ALA A 53 -0.84 -9.57 -8.68
C ALA A 53 -1.86 -8.60 -9.31
N GLN A 54 -2.26 -8.85 -10.57
CA GLN A 54 -3.32 -8.08 -11.24
C GLN A 54 -4.69 -8.32 -10.58
N ASP A 55 -5.01 -9.57 -10.29
CA ASP A 55 -6.25 -9.96 -9.61
C ASP A 55 -6.30 -9.38 -8.20
N LEU A 56 -5.19 -9.45 -7.46
CA LEU A 56 -5.08 -8.83 -6.13
C LEU A 56 -5.28 -7.30 -6.21
N THR A 57 -4.63 -6.66 -7.18
CA THR A 57 -4.79 -5.22 -7.42
C THR A 57 -6.25 -4.88 -7.73
N ALA A 58 -6.91 -5.65 -8.60
CA ALA A 58 -8.31 -5.41 -8.95
C ALA A 58 -9.25 -5.61 -7.74
N HIS A 59 -9.03 -6.66 -6.95
CA HIS A 59 -9.78 -6.95 -5.73
C HIS A 59 -9.70 -5.81 -4.73
N TYR A 60 -8.48 -5.35 -4.43
CA TYR A 60 -8.28 -4.26 -3.46
C TYR A 60 -8.73 -2.90 -3.99
N LYS A 61 -8.63 -2.63 -5.30
CA LYS A 61 -9.26 -1.43 -5.91
C LYS A 61 -10.76 -1.38 -5.63
N GLN A 62 -11.46 -2.52 -5.73
CA GLN A 62 -12.89 -2.59 -5.43
C GLN A 62 -13.17 -2.37 -3.95
N ALA A 63 -12.35 -2.92 -3.05
CA ALA A 63 -12.49 -2.71 -1.61
C ALA A 63 -12.30 -1.24 -1.23
N ILE A 64 -11.24 -0.61 -1.74
CA ILE A 64 -10.99 0.82 -1.54
C ILE A 64 -12.17 1.63 -2.09
N ALA A 65 -12.67 1.32 -3.29
CA ALA A 65 -13.82 2.03 -3.86
C ALA A 65 -15.09 1.96 -3.00
N ARG A 66 -15.32 0.86 -2.25
CA ARG A 66 -16.44 0.76 -1.30
C ARG A 66 -16.23 1.59 -0.04
N SER A 67 -14.99 1.77 0.39
CA SER A 67 -14.66 2.56 1.58
C SER A 67 -14.60 4.06 1.32
N LEU A 68 -14.31 4.50 0.10
CA LEU A 68 -14.25 5.93 -0.25
C LEU A 68 -15.57 6.67 0.00
N GLY A 69 -15.45 7.87 0.58
CA GLY A 69 -16.50 8.86 0.73
C GLY A 69 -16.73 9.70 -0.54
N LYS A 70 -17.64 10.68 -0.47
CA LYS A 70 -18.04 11.50 -1.63
C LYS A 70 -16.94 12.40 -2.17
N ASN A 71 -16.02 12.84 -1.30
CA ASN A 71 -14.95 13.77 -1.64
C ASN A 71 -13.59 13.07 -1.75
N GLU A 72 -13.56 11.75 -1.56
CA GLU A 72 -12.35 10.97 -1.56
C GLU A 72 -12.22 10.26 -2.91
N SER A 73 -10.98 10.10 -3.40
CA SER A 73 -10.74 9.36 -4.64
C SER A 73 -9.46 8.55 -4.54
N LEU A 74 -9.43 7.39 -5.19
CA LEU A 74 -8.22 6.59 -5.30
C LEU A 74 -7.25 7.26 -6.27
N GLY A 75 -6.00 7.43 -5.82
CA GLY A 75 -4.88 7.88 -6.63
C GLY A 75 -4.17 6.71 -7.32
N GLU A 76 -2.84 6.74 -7.32
CA GLU A 76 -2.04 5.64 -7.84
C GLU A 76 -2.17 4.42 -6.92
N PHE A 77 -2.26 3.22 -7.47
CA PHE A 77 -2.41 2.00 -6.68
C PHE A 77 -1.97 0.76 -7.46
N ALA A 78 -1.13 -0.06 -6.82
CA ALA A 78 -0.67 -1.33 -7.33
C ALA A 78 -0.37 -2.31 -6.18
N CYS A 79 -0.51 -3.61 -6.45
CA CYS A 79 -0.13 -4.68 -5.53
C CYS A 79 0.94 -5.60 -6.13
N GLY A 80 1.79 -6.14 -5.26
CA GLY A 80 2.62 -7.31 -5.53
C GLY A 80 1.84 -8.59 -5.23
N TYR A 81 2.49 -9.58 -4.60
CA TYR A 81 1.80 -10.81 -4.19
C TYR A 81 1.19 -10.74 -2.78
N SER A 82 1.76 -9.90 -1.92
CA SER A 82 1.39 -9.79 -0.51
C SER A 82 1.32 -8.35 0.00
N LEU A 83 1.96 -7.39 -0.68
CA LEU A 83 1.89 -5.97 -0.37
C LEU A 83 1.11 -5.20 -1.43
N CYS A 84 0.39 -4.17 -0.98
CA CYS A 84 -0.21 -3.17 -1.84
C CYS A 84 0.25 -1.78 -1.41
N ILE A 85 0.53 -0.93 -2.39
CA ILE A 85 0.94 0.46 -2.18
C ILE A 85 0.07 1.39 -3.03
N GLY A 86 -0.27 2.55 -2.48
CA GLY A 86 -0.98 3.56 -3.24
C GLY A 86 -1.31 4.81 -2.45
N SER A 87 -2.21 5.60 -3.02
CA SER A 87 -2.70 6.83 -2.39
C SER A 87 -4.20 7.03 -2.55
N VAL A 88 -4.77 7.83 -1.65
CA VAL A 88 -6.10 8.40 -1.74
C VAL A 88 -6.00 9.92 -1.62
N ARG A 89 -6.83 10.63 -2.38
CA ARG A 89 -6.99 12.08 -2.24
C ARG A 89 -8.14 12.36 -1.30
N THR A 90 -7.89 13.23 -0.32
CA THR A 90 -8.86 13.61 0.72
C THR A 90 -8.86 15.13 0.92
N GLY A 91 -9.88 15.66 1.59
CA GLY A 91 -9.98 17.07 1.95
C GLY A 91 -9.19 17.45 3.20
N SER A 92 -8.90 16.48 4.07
CA SER A 92 -8.13 16.66 5.30
C SER A 92 -7.39 15.39 5.73
N ALA A 93 -6.54 15.51 6.76
CA ALA A 93 -5.86 14.37 7.37
C ALA A 93 -6.85 13.48 8.16
N GLU A 94 -7.84 14.09 8.81
CA GLU A 94 -8.89 13.39 9.54
C GLU A 94 -9.80 12.57 8.60
N GLU A 95 -10.09 13.07 7.40
CA GLU A 95 -10.80 12.29 6.37
C GLU A 95 -10.00 11.07 5.93
N TYR A 96 -8.67 11.19 5.84
CA TYR A 96 -7.80 10.05 5.53
C TYR A 96 -7.77 8.99 6.65
N GLU A 97 -7.71 9.43 7.91
CA GLU A 97 -7.78 8.55 9.07
C GLU A 97 -9.12 7.81 9.12
N ALA A 98 -10.24 8.54 8.94
CA ALA A 98 -11.57 7.95 8.91
C ALA A 98 -11.75 6.94 7.76
N TRP A 99 -11.19 7.23 6.58
CA TRP A 99 -11.17 6.29 5.46
C TRP A 99 -10.35 5.03 5.81
N THR A 100 -9.19 5.20 6.44
CA THR A 100 -8.29 4.08 6.83
C THR A 100 -9.01 3.13 7.79
N GLU A 101 -9.70 3.67 8.81
CA GLU A 101 -10.51 2.86 9.74
C GLU A 101 -11.61 2.10 9.01
N LYS A 102 -12.37 2.75 8.12
CA LYS A 102 -13.44 2.11 7.36
C LYS A 102 -12.91 1.02 6.42
N PHE A 103 -11.78 1.27 5.77
CA PHE A 103 -11.12 0.31 4.89
C PHE A 103 -10.62 -0.92 5.66
N GLY A 104 -9.98 -0.73 6.82
CA GLY A 104 -9.50 -1.82 7.68
C GLY A 104 -10.61 -2.73 8.23
N LEU A 105 -11.88 -2.30 8.17
CA LEU A 105 -13.05 -3.09 8.56
C LEU A 105 -13.69 -3.87 7.40
N ASP A 106 -13.18 -3.76 6.16
CA ASP A 106 -13.72 -4.51 5.01
C ASP A 106 -13.37 -6.00 5.13
N ALA A 107 -14.34 -6.80 5.58
CA ALA A 107 -14.16 -8.24 5.78
C ALA A 107 -13.88 -9.03 4.49
N ALA A 108 -14.18 -8.47 3.30
CA ALA A 108 -13.87 -9.10 2.03
C ALA A 108 -12.43 -8.82 1.56
N ALA A 109 -11.73 -7.88 2.20
CA ALA A 109 -10.37 -7.48 1.85
C ALA A 109 -9.52 -7.24 3.12
N PRO A 110 -9.18 -8.30 3.87
CA PRO A 110 -8.48 -8.17 5.14
C PRO A 110 -7.05 -7.67 4.97
N THR A 111 -6.71 -6.59 5.67
CA THR A 111 -5.34 -6.08 5.80
C THR A 111 -4.71 -6.53 7.12
N TYR A 112 -3.43 -6.88 7.10
CA TYR A 112 -2.74 -7.47 8.25
C TYR A 112 -1.73 -6.54 8.93
N SER A 113 -0.99 -5.78 8.12
CA SER A 113 -0.14 -4.67 8.57
C SER A 113 -0.39 -3.48 7.67
N PHE A 114 -0.31 -2.27 8.23
CA PHE A 114 -0.63 -1.03 7.53
C PHE A 114 0.31 0.07 8.00
N SER A 115 0.96 0.75 7.06
CA SER A 115 1.66 2.01 7.28
C SER A 115 1.11 3.06 6.33
N GLY A 116 0.92 4.27 6.82
CA GLY A 116 0.39 5.34 6.01
C GLY A 116 0.69 6.71 6.58
N LEU A 117 0.65 7.72 5.70
CA LEU A 117 0.80 9.11 6.08
C LEU A 117 -0.11 9.99 5.25
N SER A 118 -0.56 11.09 5.86
CA SER A 118 -1.27 12.14 5.16
C SER A 118 -0.32 13.30 4.86
N LYS A 119 -0.19 13.63 3.57
CA LYS A 119 0.60 14.76 3.09
C LYS A 119 -0.33 15.87 2.63
N LYS A 120 -0.13 17.08 3.16
CA LYS A 120 -0.83 18.27 2.67
C LYS A 120 -0.29 18.68 1.29
N LEU A 121 -1.17 18.85 0.31
CA LEU A 121 -0.83 19.31 -1.04
C LEU A 121 -1.10 20.82 -1.18
N ASP A 122 -2.26 21.26 -0.72
CA ASP A 122 -2.66 22.67 -0.67
C ASP A 122 -3.64 22.93 0.50
N GLN A 123 -4.35 24.05 0.49
CA GLN A 123 -5.27 24.43 1.58
C GLN A 123 -6.44 23.45 1.80
N ARG A 124 -6.87 22.71 0.77
CA ARG A 124 -8.05 21.84 0.81
C ARG A 124 -7.81 20.44 0.25
N ASN A 125 -6.60 20.13 -0.19
CA ASN A 125 -6.27 18.83 -0.76
C ASN A 125 -5.12 18.18 0.01
N TYR A 126 -5.34 16.92 0.36
CA TYR A 126 -4.39 16.04 1.01
C TYR A 126 -4.21 14.79 0.17
N GLU A 127 -3.03 14.20 0.25
CA GLU A 127 -2.73 12.88 -0.28
C GLU A 127 -2.40 11.95 0.88
N GLY A 128 -3.30 11.03 1.17
CA GLY A 128 -3.05 9.90 2.05
C GLY A 128 -2.30 8.83 1.28
N ARG A 129 -1.03 8.59 1.59
CA ARG A 129 -0.22 7.52 1.01
C ARG A 129 -0.16 6.36 1.98
N PHE A 130 -0.22 5.15 1.47
CA PHE A 130 -0.23 3.95 2.29
C PHE A 130 0.47 2.79 1.62
N VAL A 131 0.92 1.87 2.47
CA VAL A 131 1.30 0.51 2.13
C VAL A 131 0.68 -0.44 3.15
N PHE A 132 0.18 -1.59 2.70
CA PHE A 132 -0.35 -2.61 3.59
C PHE A 132 -0.04 -4.02 3.09
N SER A 133 -0.06 -4.96 4.03
CA SER A 133 0.04 -6.39 3.74
C SER A 133 -1.33 -7.06 3.67
N THR A 134 -1.47 -7.98 2.72
CA THR A 134 -2.60 -8.90 2.51
C THR A 134 -2.25 -10.31 2.95
N ASP A 135 -1.02 -10.57 3.39
CA ASP A 135 -0.55 -11.88 3.84
C ASP A 135 -0.65 -12.00 5.38
N PRO A 136 -1.42 -12.99 5.90
CA PRO A 136 -1.50 -13.25 7.33
C PRO A 136 -0.16 -13.67 7.98
N ALA A 137 0.84 -14.10 7.22
CA ALA A 137 2.17 -14.34 7.74
C ALA A 137 2.94 -13.02 8.01
N ALA A 138 2.68 -11.99 7.20
CA ALA A 138 3.28 -10.65 7.32
C ALA A 138 2.41 -9.69 8.18
N ARG A 139 1.97 -10.17 9.35
CA ARG A 139 1.13 -9.42 10.30
C ARG A 139 1.88 -8.39 11.13
N SER A 140 3.17 -8.59 11.33
CA SER A 140 4.01 -7.67 12.09
C SER A 140 4.67 -6.68 11.14
N MET A 141 4.94 -5.48 11.63
CA MET A 141 5.89 -4.56 11.00
C MET A 141 7.20 -4.61 11.78
N ILE A 142 8.33 -4.53 11.09
CA ILE A 142 9.66 -4.57 11.72
C ILE A 142 10.30 -3.18 11.63
N THR A 143 10.79 -2.71 12.77
CA THR A 143 11.74 -1.59 12.90
C THR A 143 13.14 -2.18 12.99
N SER A 144 14.06 -1.78 12.12
CA SER A 144 15.48 -2.07 12.31
C SER A 144 15.99 -1.24 13.48
N GLN A 145 16.63 -1.91 14.44
CA GLN A 145 17.39 -1.23 15.51
C GLN A 145 18.79 -0.85 15.02
#